data_AF-A0A7Z9LD32-F1
#
_entry.id   AF-A0A7Z9LD32-F1
#
_cell.length_a   1.000
_cell.length_b   1.000
_cell.length_c   1.000
_cell.angle_alpha   90.00
_cell.angle_beta   90.00
_cell.angle_gamma   90.00
#
_symmetry.space_group_name_H-M   'P 1'
#
loop_
_entity.id
_entity.type
_entity.pdbx_description
1 polymer ?
#
loop_
_entity_poly.entity_id
_entity_poly.type
_entity_poly.pdbx_seq_one_letter_code
_entity_poly.pdbx_strand_id
1 'polypeptide(L)'
;YDPSHFELMALDYVDFIDIYHERIRAFHVKDAELVRSGRSGVYGGYLDWKNRPGRFRSPGDGAIDFNAIFTKLTEHGYDGWAVVEWECAYKDAAVGAAEGAEFVKAHIIEVSERSFDDFAGGSDTSLNRKILGLEG
;
A
#
# COMPACT_ATOMS: atom_id res chain seq x y z
N TYR A 1 -10.96 0.66 4.49
CA TYR A 1 -9.60 1.21 4.61
C TYR A 1 -9.30 1.92 3.31
N ASP A 2 -9.02 3.22 3.38
CA ASP A 2 -8.70 4.07 2.24
C ASP A 2 -7.55 4.98 2.70
N PRO A 3 -6.33 4.79 2.18
CA PRO A 3 -5.14 5.51 2.65
C PRO A 3 -5.14 7.00 2.26
N SER A 4 -5.89 7.40 1.23
CA SER A 4 -5.90 8.78 0.73
C SER A 4 -6.33 9.79 1.81
N HIS A 5 -7.28 9.40 2.66
CA HIS A 5 -7.79 10.25 3.73
C HIS A 5 -6.78 10.41 4.87
N PHE A 6 -5.97 9.38 5.12
CA PHE A 6 -4.92 9.40 6.15
C PHE A 6 -3.79 10.34 5.75
N GLU A 7 -3.34 10.28 4.50
CA GLU A 7 -2.33 11.20 3.95
C GLU A 7 -2.76 12.66 4.14
N LEU A 8 -4.02 12.97 3.84
CA LEU A 8 -4.57 14.31 4.04
C LEU A 8 -4.66 14.71 5.53
N MET A 9 -4.87 13.76 6.43
CA MET A 9 -4.87 13.98 7.89
C MET A 9 -3.46 13.89 8.52
N ALA A 10 -2.42 13.62 7.74
CA ALA A 10 -1.06 13.32 8.22
C ALA A 10 -1.02 12.17 9.25
N LEU A 11 -1.81 11.12 9.01
CA LEU A 11 -1.81 9.89 9.79
C LEU A 11 -0.98 8.81 9.10
N ASP A 12 -0.38 7.93 9.89
CA ASP A 12 0.28 6.73 9.38
C ASP A 12 -0.77 5.69 8.98
N TYR A 13 -0.96 5.53 7.67
CA TYR A 13 -1.92 4.57 7.11
C TYR A 13 -1.39 3.14 7.10
N VAL A 14 -0.07 2.93 7.19
CA VAL A 14 0.53 1.60 7.23
C VAL A 14 0.42 1.02 8.64
N ASP A 15 0.77 1.80 9.66
CA ASP A 15 0.62 1.41 11.07
C ASP A 15 -0.86 1.18 11.44
N PHE A 16 -1.80 1.92 10.81
CA PHE A 16 -3.23 1.66 10.96
C PHE A 16 -3.62 0.22 10.59
N ILE A 17 -2.99 -0.37 9.55
CA ILE A 17 -3.25 -1.76 9.18
C ILE A 17 -2.80 -2.68 10.31
N ASP A 18 -1.60 -2.50 10.86
CA ASP A 18 -1.10 -3.32 11.96
C ASP A 18 -2.06 -3.28 13.17
N ILE A 19 -2.55 -2.09 13.53
CA ILE A 19 -3.45 -1.90 14.69
C ILE A 19 -4.85 -2.50 14.45
N TYR A 20 -5.39 -2.40 13.23
CA TYR A 20 -6.82 -2.64 12.95
C TYR A 20 -7.11 -3.68 11.87
N HIS A 21 -6.14 -4.47 11.40
CA HIS A 21 -6.32 -5.45 10.31
C HIS A 21 -7.54 -6.36 10.53
N GLU A 22 -7.77 -6.83 11.76
CA GLU A 22 -8.93 -7.67 12.09
C GLU A 22 -10.29 -7.02 11.81
N ARG A 23 -10.34 -5.68 11.68
CA ARG A 23 -11.54 -4.87 11.43
C ARG A 23 -11.64 -4.38 9.98
N ILE A 24 -10.59 -4.51 9.19
CA ILE A 24 -10.59 -4.10 7.79
C ILE A 24 -11.45 -5.11 7.00
N ARG A 25 -12.52 -4.62 6.37
CA ARG A 25 -13.47 -5.43 5.58
C ARG A 25 -13.60 -4.99 4.12
N ALA A 26 -13.01 -3.84 3.79
CA ALA A 26 -12.98 -3.28 2.45
C ALA A 26 -11.70 -2.44 2.31
N PHE A 27 -11.12 -2.48 1.11
CA PHE A 27 -9.93 -1.70 0.75
C PHE A 27 -10.21 -0.93 -0.55
N HIS A 28 -10.08 0.40 -0.47
CA HIS A 28 -10.13 1.28 -1.63
C HIS A 28 -8.71 1.71 -2.00
N VAL A 29 -8.34 1.44 -3.25
CA VAL A 29 -7.10 1.89 -3.88
C VAL A 29 -7.37 3.30 -4.39
N LYS A 30 -7.24 4.26 -3.48
CA LYS A 30 -7.39 5.69 -3.75
C LYS A 30 -6.13 6.41 -3.30
N ASP A 31 -5.65 7.32 -4.12
CA ASP A 31 -4.39 8.02 -3.90
C ASP A 31 -4.65 9.50 -3.58
N ALA A 32 -3.70 10.11 -2.90
CA ALA A 32 -3.73 11.52 -2.56
C ALA A 32 -2.32 12.10 -2.47
N GLU A 33 -2.23 13.42 -2.60
CA GLU A 33 -1.03 14.18 -2.30
C GLU A 33 -1.37 15.35 -1.36
N LEU A 34 -0.48 15.63 -0.41
CA LEU A 34 -0.52 16.83 0.42
C LEU A 34 0.64 17.76 0.06
N VAL A 35 0.38 18.74 -0.81
CA VAL A 35 1.35 19.78 -1.16
C VAL A 35 1.20 20.99 -0.25
N ARG A 36 2.12 21.11 0.72
CA ARG A 36 2.09 22.15 1.75
C ARG A 36 2.04 23.56 1.13
N SER A 37 1.15 24.40 1.68
CA SER A 37 0.97 25.79 1.28
C SER A 37 1.01 26.70 2.50
N GLY A 38 1.59 27.89 2.34
CA GLY A 38 1.56 28.93 3.38
C GLY A 38 0.23 29.70 3.47
N ARG A 39 -0.74 29.40 2.59
CA ARG A 39 -2.02 30.14 2.48
C ARG A 39 -3.26 29.31 2.81
N SER A 40 -3.20 28.00 2.62
CA SER A 40 -4.34 27.10 2.84
C SER A 40 -3.81 25.77 3.37
N GLY A 41 -4.61 25.08 4.16
CA GLY A 41 -4.34 23.75 4.68
C GLY A 41 -5.17 22.67 3.98
N VAL A 42 -5.25 21.48 4.61
CA VAL A 42 -6.01 20.34 4.09
C VAL A 42 -7.47 20.66 3.77
N TYR A 43 -8.10 21.57 4.51
CA TYR A 43 -9.49 22.00 4.28
C TYR A 43 -9.70 22.82 2.99
N GLY A 44 -8.63 23.10 2.24
CA GLY A 44 -8.69 23.66 0.89
C GLY A 44 -8.98 25.17 0.84
N GLY A 45 -9.71 25.74 1.80
CA GLY A 45 -9.95 27.18 1.87
C GLY A 45 -10.82 27.71 0.72
N TYR A 46 -11.83 26.93 0.31
CA TYR A 46 -12.72 27.22 -0.83
C TYR A 46 -12.04 27.34 -2.20
N LEU A 47 -10.79 26.88 -2.31
CA LEU A 47 -10.08 26.83 -3.59
C LEU A 47 -10.66 25.75 -4.51
N ASP A 48 -10.52 25.97 -5.81
CA ASP A 48 -10.68 24.92 -6.82
C ASP A 48 -9.82 23.71 -6.49
N TRP A 49 -10.30 22.51 -6.80
CA TRP A 49 -9.61 21.24 -6.50
C TRP A 49 -8.14 21.23 -6.90
N LYS A 50 -7.81 21.68 -8.11
CA LYS A 50 -6.42 21.74 -8.62
C LYS A 50 -5.48 22.66 -7.82
N ASN A 51 -6.04 23.60 -7.05
CA ASN A 51 -5.31 24.59 -6.28
C ASN A 51 -5.28 24.26 -4.78
N ARG A 52 -5.95 23.17 -4.36
CA ARG A 52 -5.95 22.76 -2.96
C ARG A 52 -4.60 22.12 -2.58
N PRO A 53 -4.14 22.33 -1.33
CA PRO A 53 -2.99 21.60 -0.80
C PRO A 53 -3.21 20.09 -0.81
N GLY A 54 -4.35 19.64 -0.28
CA GLY A 54 -4.78 18.25 -0.32
C GLY A 54 -5.56 17.93 -1.59
N ARG A 55 -5.08 16.96 -2.37
CA ARG A 55 -5.67 16.58 -3.66
C ARG A 55 -5.78 15.07 -3.77
N PHE A 56 -6.93 14.58 -4.21
CA PHE A 56 -7.09 13.19 -4.62
C PHE A 56 -6.49 12.96 -6.00
N ARG A 57 -5.86 11.81 -6.17
CA ARG A 57 -5.05 11.43 -7.32
C ARG A 57 -5.50 10.08 -7.84
N SER A 58 -5.26 9.85 -9.14
CA SER A 58 -5.29 8.48 -9.66
C SER A 58 -4.19 7.65 -9.00
N PRO A 59 -4.41 6.35 -8.74
CA PRO A 59 -3.39 5.47 -8.15
C PRO A 59 -2.05 5.56 -8.88
N GLY A 60 -0.99 5.87 -8.13
CA GLY A 60 0.38 6.02 -8.62
C GLY A 60 0.79 7.46 -8.97
N ASP A 61 -0.15 8.41 -9.00
CA ASP A 61 0.14 9.83 -9.23
C ASP A 61 0.26 10.65 -7.94
N GLY A 62 -0.02 10.06 -6.78
CA GLY A 62 0.05 10.72 -5.47
C GLY A 62 1.23 10.27 -4.63
N ALA A 63 1.06 10.30 -3.32
CA ALA A 63 2.11 10.08 -2.32
C ALA A 63 1.91 8.78 -1.51
N ILE A 64 0.86 8.00 -1.79
CA ILE A 64 0.58 6.76 -1.06
C ILE A 64 1.57 5.65 -1.46
N ASP A 65 2.20 5.03 -0.46
CA ASP A 65 3.02 3.83 -0.64
C ASP A 65 2.14 2.58 -0.73
N PHE A 66 1.68 2.27 -1.94
CA PHE A 66 0.89 1.06 -2.19
C PHE A 66 1.70 -0.23 -2.01
N ASN A 67 3.02 -0.23 -2.19
CA ASN A 67 3.82 -1.44 -1.95
C ASN A 67 3.77 -1.85 -0.47
N ALA A 68 3.93 -0.89 0.43
CA ALA A 68 3.80 -1.13 1.87
C ALA A 68 2.38 -1.62 2.23
N ILE A 69 1.35 -0.99 1.68
CA ILE A 69 -0.05 -1.35 1.94
C ILE A 69 -0.36 -2.78 1.50
N PHE A 70 -0.06 -3.13 0.25
CA PHE A 70 -0.34 -4.47 -0.27
C PHE A 70 0.47 -5.52 0.50
N THR A 71 1.73 -5.23 0.84
CA THR A 71 2.55 -6.11 1.68
C THR A 71 1.89 -6.34 3.04
N LYS A 72 1.43 -5.29 3.72
CA LYS A 72 0.81 -5.39 5.04
C LYS A 72 -0.55 -6.06 5.03
N LEU A 73 -1.38 -5.79 4.03
CA LEU A 73 -2.65 -6.49 3.85
C LEU A 73 -2.43 -7.98 3.57
N THR A 74 -1.44 -8.33 2.76
CA THR A 74 -1.04 -9.73 2.53
C THR A 74 -0.49 -10.39 3.79
N GLU A 75 0.38 -9.70 4.55
CA GLU A 75 0.95 -10.17 5.83
C GLU A 75 -0.17 -10.54 6.81
N HIS A 76 -1.21 -9.72 6.92
CA HIS A 76 -2.36 -9.94 7.81
C HIS A 76 -3.47 -10.79 7.19
N GLY A 77 -3.25 -11.38 6.02
CA GLY A 77 -4.19 -12.32 5.40
C GLY A 77 -5.51 -11.71 4.93
N TYR A 78 -5.54 -10.43 4.54
CA TYR A 78 -6.73 -9.82 3.96
C TYR A 78 -7.08 -10.47 2.61
N ASP A 79 -8.29 -11.01 2.51
CA ASP A 79 -8.79 -11.79 1.36
C ASP A 79 -9.90 -11.06 0.56
N GLY A 80 -10.15 -9.79 0.89
CA GLY A 80 -11.17 -8.97 0.24
C GLY A 80 -10.68 -8.32 -1.06
N TRP A 81 -11.57 -7.55 -1.68
CA TRP A 81 -11.26 -6.83 -2.92
C TRP A 81 -10.36 -5.61 -2.68
N ALA A 82 -9.44 -5.37 -3.61
CA ALA A 82 -8.78 -4.09 -3.81
C ALA A 82 -9.58 -3.30 -4.85
N VAL A 83 -10.42 -2.36 -4.39
CA VAL A 83 -11.36 -1.63 -5.24
C VAL A 83 -10.75 -0.30 -5.64
N VAL A 84 -10.60 -0.03 -6.94
CA VAL A 84 -10.20 1.31 -7.41
C VAL A 84 -11.34 2.29 -7.16
N GLU A 85 -11.12 3.26 -6.27
CA GLU A 85 -11.98 4.44 -6.15
C GLU A 85 -11.29 5.59 -6.86
N TRP A 86 -11.79 5.95 -8.04
CA TRP A 86 -11.12 6.93 -8.88
C TRP A 86 -11.62 8.36 -8.62
N GLU A 87 -10.67 9.25 -8.30
CA GLU A 87 -10.88 10.70 -8.25
C GLU A 87 -9.55 11.41 -8.59
N CYS A 88 -9.55 12.31 -9.57
CA CYS A 88 -8.36 13.08 -9.92
C CYS A 88 -8.75 14.42 -10.57
N ALA A 89 -8.12 15.51 -10.12
CA ALA A 89 -8.40 16.85 -10.66
C ALA A 89 -7.77 17.11 -12.05
N TYR A 90 -7.00 16.16 -12.59
CA TYR A 90 -6.20 16.33 -13.80
C TYR A 90 -6.42 15.26 -14.88
N LYS A 91 -6.63 14.00 -14.45
CA LYS A 91 -6.75 12.85 -15.36
C LYS A 91 -8.21 12.64 -15.77
N ASP A 92 -8.43 12.09 -16.96
CA ASP A 92 -9.77 11.65 -17.39
C ASP A 92 -10.21 10.38 -16.63
N ALA A 93 -11.51 10.24 -16.40
CA ALA A 93 -12.07 9.16 -15.60
C ALA A 93 -11.90 7.78 -16.26
N ALA A 94 -12.12 7.67 -17.57
CA ALA A 94 -12.00 6.39 -18.26
C ALA A 94 -10.54 5.96 -18.38
N VAL A 95 -9.64 6.90 -18.66
CA VAL A 95 -8.20 6.66 -18.68
C VAL A 95 -7.72 6.20 -17.31
N GLY A 96 -8.06 6.94 -16.27
CA GLY A 96 -7.59 6.61 -14.92
C GLY A 96 -8.23 5.36 -14.33
N ALA A 97 -9.45 4.97 -14.74
CA ALA A 97 -10.02 3.68 -14.39
C ALA A 97 -9.24 2.52 -15.04
N ALA A 98 -8.88 2.65 -16.33
CA ALA A 98 -8.10 1.62 -17.03
C ALA A 98 -6.68 1.48 -16.45
N GLU A 99 -6.00 2.61 -16.22
CA GLU A 99 -4.67 2.61 -15.58
C GLU A 99 -4.72 2.09 -14.15
N GLY A 100 -5.75 2.46 -13.39
CA GLY A 100 -5.95 1.99 -12.02
C GLY A 100 -6.14 0.48 -11.94
N ALA A 101 -6.85 -0.13 -12.89
CA ALA A 101 -7.02 -1.58 -12.94
C ALA A 101 -5.68 -2.32 -13.14
N GLU A 102 -4.84 -1.85 -14.07
CA GLU A 102 -3.52 -2.43 -14.28
C GLU A 102 -2.58 -2.15 -13.09
N PHE A 103 -2.68 -0.96 -12.48
CA PHE A 103 -1.94 -0.63 -11.27
C PHE A 103 -2.24 -1.61 -10.14
N VAL A 104 -3.53 -1.86 -9.84
CA VAL A 104 -3.91 -2.82 -8.80
C VAL A 104 -3.41 -4.21 -9.11
N LYS A 105 -3.57 -4.67 -10.35
CA LYS A 105 -3.09 -5.99 -10.79
C LYS A 105 -1.59 -6.16 -10.57
N ALA A 106 -0.79 -5.12 -10.80
CA ALA A 106 0.65 -5.14 -10.59
C ALA A 106 1.07 -5.18 -9.11
N HIS A 107 0.19 -4.77 -8.17
CA HIS A 107 0.48 -4.76 -6.74
C HIS A 107 -0.05 -6.00 -6.01
N ILE A 108 -0.93 -6.79 -6.62
CA ILE A 108 -1.40 -8.04 -6.03
C ILE A 108 -0.21 -9.00 -5.87
N ILE A 109 0.01 -9.45 -4.65
CA ILE A 109 1.09 -10.39 -4.31
C ILE A 109 0.55 -11.82 -4.42
N GLU A 110 1.16 -12.62 -5.30
CA GLU A 110 0.99 -14.07 -5.27
C GLU A 110 1.79 -14.65 -4.10
N VAL A 111 1.08 -15.13 -3.09
CA VAL A 111 1.69 -15.63 -1.86
C VAL A 111 2.37 -16.98 -2.12
N SER A 112 3.63 -17.11 -1.71
CA SER A 112 4.38 -18.37 -1.78
C SER A 112 3.75 -19.45 -0.90
N GLU A 113 3.58 -20.65 -1.45
CA GLU A 113 3.17 -21.84 -0.68
C GLU A 113 4.31 -22.43 0.17
N ARG A 114 5.56 -21.99 -0.06
CA ARG A 114 6.75 -22.47 0.64
C ARG A 114 7.22 -21.45 1.66
N SER A 115 7.72 -21.93 2.79
CA SER A 115 8.37 -21.06 3.75
C SER A 115 9.65 -20.51 3.14
N PHE A 116 9.91 -19.22 3.36
CA PHE A 116 11.13 -18.58 2.88
C PHE A 116 12.39 -19.30 3.40
N ASP A 117 12.37 -19.81 4.62
CA ASP A 117 13.51 -20.47 5.27
C ASP A 117 13.66 -21.96 4.95
N ASP A 118 12.80 -22.53 4.09
CA ASP A 118 12.88 -23.97 3.76
C ASP A 118 14.23 -24.36 3.12
N PHE A 119 14.98 -23.42 2.54
CA PHE A 119 16.34 -23.66 2.05
C PHE A 119 17.37 -23.89 3.18
N ALA A 120 17.11 -23.34 4.38
CA ALA A 120 17.97 -23.48 5.55
C ALA A 120 17.58 -24.68 6.42
N GLY A 121 16.42 -25.29 6.17
CA GLY A 121 15.85 -26.42 6.91
C GLY A 121 16.50 -27.79 6.68
N GLY A 122 17.70 -27.83 6.08
CA GLY A 122 18.50 -29.05 5.98
C GLY A 122 19.02 -29.47 7.35
N SER A 123 18.31 -30.38 8.04
CA SER A 123 18.70 -30.97 9.32
C SER A 123 19.86 -31.97 9.21
N ASP A 124 20.72 -31.85 8.19
CA ASP A 124 21.94 -32.65 8.11
C ASP A 124 22.95 -32.11 9.11
N THR A 125 22.91 -32.71 10.29
CA THR A 125 23.79 -32.37 11.40
C THR A 125 25.26 -32.57 11.00
N SER A 126 25.57 -33.50 10.09
CA SER A 126 26.94 -33.70 9.60
C SER A 126 27.39 -32.55 8.69
N LEU A 127 26.55 -32.14 7.74
CA LEU A 127 26.79 -30.98 6.88
C LEU A 127 26.95 -29.71 7.73
N ASN A 128 26.08 -29.51 8.72
CA ASN A 128 26.10 -28.36 9.61
C ASN A 128 27.37 -28.33 10.47
N ARG A 129 27.82 -29.48 11.00
CA ARG A 129 29.08 -29.57 11.77
C ARG A 129 30.30 -29.29 10.89
N LYS A 130 30.29 -29.76 9.63
CA LYS A 130 31.36 -29.49 8.66
C LYS A 130 31.44 -28.01 8.28
N ILE A 131 30.29 -27.37 8.00
CA ILE A 131 30.21 -25.92 7.72
C ILE A 131 30.71 -25.10 8.92
N LEU A 132 30.38 -25.53 10.13
CA LEU A 132 30.78 -24.86 11.38
C LEU A 132 32.23 -25.19 11.83
N GLY A 133 32.96 -26.04 11.11
CA GLY A 133 34.33 -26.43 11.46
C GLY A 133 34.44 -27.27 12.75
N LEU A 134 33.37 -28.00 13.10
CA LEU A 134 33.25 -28.81 14.32
C LEU A 134 33.57 -30.30 14.09
N GLU A 135 34.17 -30.64 12.95
CA GLU A 135 34.77 -31.95 12.68
C GLU A 135 36.25 -31.90 13.06
N GLY A 136 36.59 -32.59 14.15
CA GLY A 136 37.94 -32.89 14.60
C GLY A 136 38.07 -34.37 14.89
#